data_AF-A0A957SDV8-F1
#
_entry.id   AF-A0A957SDV8-F1
#
_cell.length_a   1.000
_cell.length_b   1.000
_cell.length_c   1.000
_cell.angle_alpha   90.00
_cell.angle_beta   90.00
_cell.angle_gamma   90.00
#
_symmetry.space_group_name_H-M   'P 1'
#
loop_
_entity.id
_entity.type
_entity.pdbx_description
1 polymer ?
#
loop_
_entity_poly.entity_id
_entity_poly.type
_entity_poly.pdbx_seq_one_letter_code
_entity_poly.pdbx_strand_id
1 'polypeptide(L)' 'MSKICVLGLGYIGLPTASILATHGHQVVGVDVNQA' A
#
# COMPACT_ATOMS: atom_id res chain seq x y z
N MET A 1 -7.54 -10.91 -8.75
CA MET A 1 -6.92 -9.57 -8.72
C MET A 1 -7.84 -8.64 -7.97
N SER A 2 -7.39 -8.08 -6.85
CA SER A 2 -8.22 -7.23 -5.98
C SER A 2 -7.67 -5.82 -5.95
N LYS A 3 -8.56 -4.83 -5.81
CA LYS A 3 -8.17 -3.43 -5.55
C LYS A 3 -8.09 -3.21 -4.04
N ILE A 4 -6.92 -2.84 -3.55
CA ILE A 4 -6.61 -2.76 -2.12
C ILE A 4 -6.20 -1.33 -1.78
N CYS A 5 -6.78 -0.77 -0.72
CA CYS A 5 -6.38 0.51 -0.16
C CYS A 5 -5.58 0.26 1.13
N VAL A 6 -4.39 0.84 1.24
CA VAL A 6 -3.54 0.77 2.43
C VAL A 6 -3.47 2.15 3.06
N LEU A 7 -3.99 2.29 4.28
CA LEU A 7 -3.97 3.52 5.05
C LEU A 7 -2.77 3.51 6.02
N GLY A 8 -1.89 4.48 5.86
CA GLY A 8 -0.60 4.57 6.54
C GLY A 8 0.49 3.80 5.79
N LEU A 9 1.56 4.49 5.40
CA LEU A 9 2.72 3.97 4.67
C LEU A 9 4.01 4.10 5.51
N GLY A 10 3.87 3.96 6.82
CA GLY A 10 5.00 3.80 7.73
C GLY A 10 5.70 2.45 7.55
N TYR A 11 6.56 2.11 8.51
CA TYR A 11 7.40 0.90 8.49
C TYR A 11 6.65 -0.42 8.19
N ILE A 12 5.37 -0.54 8.57
CA ILE A 12 4.57 -1.72 8.28
C ILE A 12 3.75 -1.56 7.00
N GLY A 13 3.12 -0.41 6.83
CA GLY A 13 2.17 -0.19 5.74
C GLY A 13 2.82 -0.17 4.37
N LEU A 14 4.00 0.45 4.24
CA LEU A 14 4.71 0.51 2.97
C LEU A 14 5.20 -0.85 2.47
N PRO A 15 5.94 -1.68 3.24
CA PRO A 15 6.34 -2.99 2.76
C PRO A 15 5.13 -3.91 2.51
N THR A 16 4.07 -3.78 3.31
CA THR A 16 2.82 -4.53 3.06
C THR A 16 2.18 -4.14 1.73
N ALA A 17 2.04 -2.84 1.45
CA ALA A 17 1.52 -2.33 0.19
C ALA A 17 2.37 -2.80 -1.01
N SER A 18 3.70 -2.75 -0.89
CA SER A 18 4.63 -3.22 -1.92
C SER A 18 4.51 -4.72 -2.18
N ILE A 19 4.41 -5.56 -1.15
CA ILE A 19 4.23 -7.01 -1.30
C ILE A 19 2.92 -7.31 -2.03
N LEU A 20 1.82 -6.66 -1.64
CA LEU A 20 0.52 -6.86 -2.29
C LEU A 20 0.56 -6.43 -3.77
N ALA A 21 1.21 -5.31 -4.08
CA ALA A 21 1.37 -4.84 -5.46
C ALA A 21 2.21 -5.81 -6.31
N THR A 22 3.31 -6.35 -5.76
CA THR A 22 4.16 -7.33 -6.45
C THR A 22 3.47 -8.68 -6.66
N HIS A 23 2.50 -9.04 -5.82
CA HIS A 23 1.64 -10.22 -6.01
C HIS A 23 0.48 -9.97 -6.99
N GLY A 24 0.51 -8.85 -7.73
CA GLY A 24 -0.46 -8.57 -8.79
C GLY A 24 -1.79 -8.00 -8.29
N HIS A 25 -1.84 -7.44 -7.09
CA HIS A 25 -3.00 -6.65 -6.66
C HIS A 25 -2.85 -5.19 -7.10
N GLN A 26 -3.96 -4.52 -7.40
CA GLN A 26 -3.95 -3.08 -7.62
C GLN A 26 -3.98 -2.38 -6.27
N VAL A 27 -2.89 -1.73 -5.87
CA VAL A 27 -2.75 -1.10 -4.55
C VAL A 27 -2.80 0.42 -4.67
N VAL A 28 -3.58 1.06 -3.81
CA VAL A 28 -3.56 2.50 -3.57
C VAL A 28 -3.09 2.73 -2.13
N GLY A 29 -1.94 3.39 -1.98
CA GLY A 29 -1.43 3.81 -0.68
C GLY A 29 -1.90 5.21 -0.33
N VAL A 30 -2.27 5.44 0.92
CA VAL A 30 -2.64 6.76 1.45
C VAL A 30 -1.88 6.98 2.76
N ASP A 31 -1.17 8.09 2.87
CA ASP A 31 -0.56 8.54 4.12
C ASP A 31 -1.02 9.97 4.44
N VAL A 32 -0.96 10.36 5.71
CA VAL A 32 -1.25 11.73 6.13
C VAL A 32 -0.11 12.67 5.76
N ASN A 33 1.10 12.13 5.67
CA ASN A 33 2.25 12.86 5.16
C ASN A 33 2.17 12.93 3.63
N GLN A 34 2.11 14.16 3.10
CA GLN A 34 2.07 14.42 1.67
C GLN A 34 3.46 14.48 1.03
N ALA A 35 4.52 14.39 1.83
CA ALA A 35 5.92 14.46 1.39
C ALA A 35 6.37 13.23 0.60
#